data_AF-A0A7C3MC44-F1
#
_entry.id   AF-A0A7C3MC44-F1
#
_cell.length_a   1.000
_cell.length_b   1.000
_cell.length_c   1.000
_cell.angle_alpha   90.00
_cell.angle_beta   90.00
_cell.angle_gamma   90.00
#
_symmetry.space_group_name_H-M   'P 1'
#
loop_
_entity.id
_entity.type
_entity.pdbx_description
1 polymer ?
#
loop_
_entity_poly.entity_id
_entity_poly.type
_entity_poly.pdbx_seq_one_letter_code
_entity_poly.pdbx_strand_id
1 'polypeptide(L)'
;MRTTKLNDVLFFCPGDLHKITLEKLAKILGFELSKPEEVKFSYDDNRIFNEIYELEITAKILYEQISERFADILGENVEIFKELAREEEMHAKLVEKYVDRTLRIV
;
A
#
# COMPACT_ATOMS: atom_id res chain seq x y z
N MET A 1 5.03 -39.86 3.01
CA MET A 1 5.41 -38.50 2.56
C MET A 1 4.15 -37.77 2.17
N ARG A 2 3.68 -36.83 3.00
CA ARG A 2 2.47 -36.03 2.72
C ARG A 2 2.88 -34.83 1.87
N THR A 3 2.21 -34.68 0.74
CA THR A 3 2.30 -33.54 -0.17
C THR A 3 1.94 -32.26 0.57
N THR A 4 2.83 -31.27 0.54
CA THR A 4 2.56 -29.90 0.98
C THR A 4 1.40 -29.37 0.15
N LYS A 5 0.27 -29.11 0.82
CA LYS A 5 -0.90 -28.50 0.20
C LYS A 5 -0.57 -27.05 -0.13
N LEU A 6 -1.19 -26.53 -1.18
CA LEU A 6 -1.17 -25.14 -1.66
C LEU A 6 -1.58 -24.07 -0.61
N ASN A 7 -1.68 -24.44 0.67
CA ASN A 7 -1.99 -23.57 1.81
C ASN A 7 -0.74 -22.84 2.35
N ASP A 8 0.42 -23.01 1.73
CA ASP A 8 1.66 -22.31 2.09
C ASP A 8 1.85 -20.97 1.34
N VAL A 9 0.80 -20.48 0.67
CA VAL A 9 0.77 -19.07 0.27
C VAL A 9 0.54 -18.27 1.54
N LEU A 10 1.64 -17.93 2.19
CA LEU A 10 1.76 -16.80 3.11
C LEU A 10 0.79 -15.72 2.64
N PHE A 11 -0.23 -15.46 3.45
CA PHE A 11 -1.04 -14.25 3.39
C PHE A 11 -0.08 -13.08 3.55
N PHE A 12 0.54 -12.63 2.46
CA PHE A 12 1.23 -11.35 2.47
C PHE A 12 0.14 -10.29 2.48
N CYS A 13 0.10 -9.49 3.54
CA CYS A 13 -0.66 -8.25 3.51
C CYS A 13 -0.08 -7.41 2.35
N PRO A 14 -0.90 -6.84 1.45
CA PRO A 14 -0.40 -6.00 0.35
C PRO A 14 0.60 -4.93 0.81
N GLY A 15 0.42 -4.36 2.01
CA GLY A 15 1.37 -3.42 2.61
C GLY A 15 2.77 -3.99 2.89
N ASP A 16 2.89 -5.29 3.19
CA ASP A 16 4.20 -5.95 3.33
C ASP A 16 4.91 -6.08 1.98
N LEU A 17 4.15 -6.29 0.90
CA LEU A 17 4.69 -6.33 -0.46
C LEU A 17 5.17 -4.95 -0.91
N HIS A 18 4.44 -3.89 -0.55
CA HIS A 18 4.85 -2.51 -0.79
C HIS A 18 6.16 -2.20 -0.07
N LYS A 19 6.24 -2.55 1.22
CA LYS A 19 7.47 -2.39 2.00
C LYS A 19 8.66 -3.11 1.37
N ILE A 20 8.51 -4.38 1.01
CA ILE A 20 9.59 -5.16 0.35
C ILE A 20 10.00 -4.50 -0.97
N THR A 21 9.03 -3.99 -1.72
CA THR A 21 9.27 -3.32 -3.01
C THR A 21 10.04 -2.02 -2.81
N LEU A 22 9.65 -1.20 -1.84
CA LEU A 22 10.32 0.04 -1.48
C LEU A 22 11.74 -0.22 -0.93
N GLU A 23 11.94 -1.26 -0.12
CA GLU A 23 13.27 -1.64 0.37
C GLU A 23 14.21 -2.05 -0.78
N LYS A 24 13.68 -2.77 -1.79
CA LYS A 24 14.45 -3.11 -3.00
C LYS A 24 14.79 -1.86 -3.81
N LEU A 25 13.85 -0.95 -4.00
CA LEU A 25 14.06 0.31 -4.71
C LEU A 25 15.08 1.19 -4.00
N ALA A 26 14.99 1.31 -2.68
CA ALA A 26 15.95 2.02 -1.85
C ALA A 26 17.38 1.52 -2.08
N LYS A 27 17.56 0.19 -2.11
CA LYS A 27 18.85 -0.43 -2.42
C LYS A 27 19.35 -0.15 -3.84
N ILE A 28 18.46 -0.16 -4.85
CA ILE A 28 18.82 0.13 -6.25
C ILE A 28 19.26 1.59 -6.40
N LEU A 29 18.54 2.50 -5.74
CA LEU A 29 18.73 3.95 -5.86
C LEU A 29 19.76 4.50 -4.86
N GLY A 30 20.28 3.65 -3.96
CA GLY A 30 21.35 4.00 -3.03
C GLY A 30 20.90 4.86 -1.84
N PHE A 31 19.65 4.75 -1.38
CA PHE A 31 19.16 5.43 -0.19
C PHE A 31 18.71 4.46 0.90
N GLU A 32 18.68 4.92 2.15
CA GLU A 32 18.19 4.15 3.29
C GLU A 32 16.78 4.59 3.68
N LEU A 33 15.91 3.62 3.94
CA LEU A 33 14.60 3.88 4.53
C LEU A 33 14.75 4.12 6.03
N SER A 34 14.13 5.19 6.52
CA SER A 34 14.03 5.42 7.97
C SER A 34 13.19 4.33 8.62
N LYS A 35 13.51 3.99 9.88
CA LYS A 35 12.61 3.11 10.65
C LYS A 35 11.25 3.82 10.78
N PRO A 36 10.14 3.14 10.48
CA PRO A 36 8.83 3.73 10.70
C PRO A 36 8.65 3.98 12.20
N GLU A 37 8.11 5.15 12.54
CA GLU A 37 7.53 5.35 13.87
C GLU A 37 6.29 4.46 13.98
N GLU A 38 6.13 3.77 15.11
CA GLU A 38 4.93 2.96 15.35
C GLU A 38 3.71 3.89 15.44
N VAL A 39 2.91 3.93 14.37
CA VAL A 39 1.60 4.57 14.40
C VAL A 39 0.62 3.60 15.04
N LYS A 40 0.07 3.98 16.20
CA LYS A 40 -1.01 3.23 16.86
C LYS A 40 -2.35 3.75 16.37
N PHE A 41 -3.12 2.90 15.72
CA PHE A 41 -4.51 3.18 15.34
C PHE A 41 -5.44 2.79 16.50
N SER A 42 -6.45 3.64 16.79
CA SER A 42 -7.58 3.27 17.65
C SER A 42 -8.67 2.68 16.76
N TYR A 43 -9.12 1.47 17.09
CA TYR A 43 -10.11 0.72 16.31
C TYR A 43 -11.54 0.93 16.85
N ASP A 44 -11.76 1.98 17.64
CA ASP A 44 -12.97 2.11 18.46
C ASP A 44 -14.15 2.80 17.72
N ASP A 45 -13.95 3.30 16.50
CA ASP A 45 -14.95 4.05 15.74
C ASP A 45 -14.94 3.68 14.24
N ASN A 46 -16.12 3.69 13.61
CA ASN A 46 -16.32 3.56 12.17
C ASN A 46 -15.56 4.62 11.34
N ARG A 47 -15.11 5.71 11.98
CA ARG A 47 -14.18 6.70 11.39
C ARG A 47 -12.88 6.07 10.91
N ILE A 48 -12.48 4.92 11.46
CA ILE A 48 -11.27 4.21 11.03
C ILE A 48 -11.28 3.90 9.53
N PHE A 49 -12.44 3.62 8.93
CA PHE A 49 -12.48 3.35 7.49
C PHE A 49 -12.26 4.62 6.65
N ASN A 50 -12.67 5.79 7.15
CA ASN A 50 -12.33 7.06 6.50
C ASN A 50 -10.82 7.33 6.64
N GLU A 51 -10.24 7.07 7.80
CA GLU A 51 -8.80 7.21 8.03
C GLU A 51 -8.00 6.27 7.11
N ILE A 52 -8.42 5.01 6.97
CA ILE A 52 -7.81 4.06 6.04
C ILE A 52 -7.95 4.59 4.60
N TYR A 53 -9.15 5.02 4.18
CA TYR A 53 -9.34 5.57 2.84
C TYR A 53 -8.42 6.77 2.54
N GLU A 54 -8.30 7.69 3.49
CA GLU A 54 -7.41 8.85 3.38
C GLU A 54 -5.93 8.44 3.27
N LEU A 55 -5.51 7.40 4.01
CA LEU A 55 -4.16 6.84 3.90
C LEU A 55 -3.91 6.24 2.52
N GLU A 56 -4.83 5.42 2.00
CA GLU A 56 -4.70 4.82 0.66
C GLU A 56 -4.60 5.91 -0.43
N ILE A 57 -5.46 6.92 -0.38
CA ILE A 57 -5.41 8.04 -1.34
C ILE A 57 -4.12 8.86 -1.19
N THR A 58 -3.65 9.08 0.03
CA THR A 58 -2.39 9.80 0.28
C THR A 58 -1.20 9.02 -0.28
N ALA A 59 -1.15 7.71 -0.06
CA ALA A 59 -0.11 6.84 -0.60
C ALA A 59 -0.13 6.81 -2.14
N LYS A 60 -1.32 6.68 -2.74
CA LYS A 60 -1.50 6.81 -4.20
C LYS A 60 -0.88 8.10 -4.74
N ILE A 61 -1.28 9.25 -4.19
CA ILE A 61 -0.80 10.56 -4.63
C ILE A 61 0.72 10.66 -4.48
N LEU A 62 1.27 10.14 -3.38
CA LEU A 62 2.70 10.15 -3.15
C LEU A 62 3.45 9.34 -4.23
N TYR A 63 2.98 8.13 -4.54
CA TYR A 63 3.59 7.31 -5.59
C TYR A 63 3.47 7.94 -6.98
N GLU A 64 2.32 8.56 -7.31
CA GLU A 64 2.14 9.32 -8.56
C GLU A 64 3.17 10.46 -8.64
N GLN A 65 3.27 11.28 -7.59
CA GLN A 65 4.23 12.38 -7.53
C GLN A 65 5.67 11.92 -7.62
N ILE A 66 6.02 10.79 -7.00
CA ILE A 66 7.37 10.23 -7.08
C ILE A 66 7.66 9.82 -8.54
N SER A 67 6.72 9.10 -9.16
CA SER A 67 6.86 8.61 -10.53
C SER A 67 7.00 9.74 -11.56
N GLU A 68 6.35 10.88 -11.33
CA GLU A 68 6.42 12.05 -12.21
C GLU A 68 7.66 12.91 -11.95
N ARG A 69 7.89 13.29 -10.69
CA ARG A 69 8.92 14.29 -10.33
C ARG A 69 10.33 13.74 -10.34
N PHE A 70 10.48 12.43 -10.16
CA PHE A 70 11.78 11.76 -10.12
C PHE A 70 11.94 10.79 -11.30
N ALA A 71 11.14 10.91 -12.36
CA ALA A 71 11.16 10.01 -13.51
C ALA A 71 12.58 9.79 -14.07
N ASP A 72 13.34 10.88 -14.22
CA ASP A 72 14.71 10.85 -14.75
C ASP A 72 15.70 10.08 -13.86
N ILE A 73 15.47 10.09 -12.54
CA ILE A 73 16.31 9.37 -11.56
C ILE A 73 15.88 7.91 -11.47
N LEU A 74 14.57 7.67 -11.53
CA LEU A 74 13.98 6.35 -11.39
C LEU A 74 14.20 5.46 -12.63
N GLY A 75 14.26 6.07 -13.81
CA GLY A 75 14.44 5.36 -15.08
C GLY A 75 13.35 4.31 -15.28
N GLU A 76 13.75 3.05 -15.50
CA GLU A 76 12.81 1.93 -15.68
C GLU A 76 11.97 1.64 -14.42
N ASN A 77 12.40 2.08 -13.24
CA ASN A 77 11.67 1.87 -11.98
C ASN A 77 10.42 2.76 -11.85
N VAL A 78 10.20 3.72 -12.74
CA VAL A 78 9.00 4.56 -12.76
C VAL A 78 7.72 3.72 -12.82
N GLU A 79 7.73 2.64 -13.60
CA GLU A 79 6.55 1.77 -13.74
C GLU A 79 6.19 1.05 -12.44
N ILE A 80 7.15 0.79 -11.55
CA ILE A 80 6.89 0.21 -10.23
C ILE A 80 6.07 1.19 -9.39
N PHE A 81 6.43 2.48 -9.36
CA PHE A 81 5.68 3.48 -8.62
C PHE A 81 4.27 3.71 -9.20
N LYS A 82 4.11 3.64 -10.53
CA LYS A 82 2.79 3.70 -11.16
C LYS A 82 1.91 2.50 -10.78
N GLU A 83 2.49 1.31 -10.68
CA GLU A 83 1.75 0.12 -10.26
C GLU A 83 1.34 0.21 -8.78
N LEU A 84 2.26 0.63 -7.90
CA LEU A 84 1.94 0.89 -6.49
C LEU A 84 0.78 1.90 -6.37
N ALA A 85 0.80 2.99 -7.14
CA ALA A 85 -0.31 3.95 -7.16
C ALA A 85 -1.66 3.34 -7.57
N ARG A 86 -1.68 2.43 -8.55
CA ARG A 86 -2.90 1.72 -8.97
C ARG A 86 -3.41 0.78 -7.89
N GLU A 87 -2.51 0.10 -7.19
CA GLU A 87 -2.86 -0.77 -6.07
C GLU A 87 -3.53 0.04 -4.93
N GLU A 88 -2.96 1.18 -4.54
CA GLU A 88 -3.59 2.03 -3.51
C GLU A 88 -4.94 2.61 -3.96
N GLU A 89 -5.11 2.93 -5.25
CA GLU A 89 -6.43 3.31 -5.79
C GLU A 89 -7.45 2.17 -5.67
N MET A 90 -7.03 0.94 -5.94
CA MET A 90 -7.87 -0.25 -5.76
C MET A 90 -8.23 -0.45 -4.28
N HIS A 91 -7.28 -0.28 -3.37
CA HIS A 91 -7.52 -0.36 -1.93
C HIS A 91 -8.51 0.70 -1.47
N ALA A 92 -8.33 1.97 -1.86
CA ALA A 92 -9.26 3.05 -1.56
C ALA A 92 -10.70 2.73 -2.01
N LYS A 93 -10.88 2.21 -3.24
CA LYS A 93 -12.19 1.79 -3.76
C LYS A 93 -12.80 0.63 -2.99
N LEU A 94 -11.97 -0.32 -2.51
CA LEU A 94 -12.45 -1.41 -1.66
C LEU A 94 -12.97 -0.85 -0.33
N VAL A 95 -12.21 0.03 0.31
CA VAL A 95 -12.61 0.68 1.56
C VAL A 95 -13.91 1.47 1.39
N GLU A 96 -14.02 2.29 0.34
CA GLU A 96 -15.23 3.05 0.01
C GLU A 96 -16.45 2.13 -0.15
N LYS A 97 -16.30 1.02 -0.87
CA LYS A 97 -17.37 0.02 -1.05
C LYS A 97 -17.76 -0.66 0.26
N TYR A 98 -16.81 -0.91 1.16
CA TYR A 98 -17.07 -1.44 2.49
C TYR A 98 -17.80 -0.43 3.37
N VAL A 99 -17.38 0.83 3.38
CA VAL A 99 -18.07 1.92 4.09
C VAL A 99 -19.50 2.06 3.61
N ASP A 100 -19.72 2.14 2.30
CA ASP A 100 -21.06 2.30 1.71
C ASP A 100 -21.99 1.12 2.03
N ARG A 101 -21.46 -0.10 2.09
CA ARG A 101 -22.25 -1.31 2.44
C ARG A 101 -22.53 -1.44 3.92
N THR A 102 -21.58 -1.07 4.78
CA THR A 102 -21.65 -1.35 6.22
C THR A 102 -22.36 -0.23 6.97
N LEU A 103 -22.21 1.03 6.52
CA LEU A 103 -22.89 2.18 7.12
C LEU A 103 -24.31 2.41 6.60
N ARG A 104 -24.70 1.83 5.45
CA ARG A 104 -26.11 1.84 4.99
C ARG A 104 -27.02 0.85 5.74
N ILE A 105 -26.45 -0.09 6.50
CA ILE A 105 -27.19 -1.12 7.24
C ILE A 105 -27.48 -0.66 8.70
N VAL A 106 -27.02 0.54 9.09
CA VAL A 106 -27.33 1.15 10.40
C VAL A 106 -28.37 2.25 10.25
#